data_AF-A0A2N1RU98-F1
#
_entry.id   AF-A0A2N1RU98-F1
#
_cell.length_a   1.000
_cell.length_b   1.000
_cell.length_c   1.000
_cell.angle_alpha   90.00
_cell.angle_beta   90.00
_cell.angle_gamma   90.00
#
_symmetry.space_group_name_H-M   'P 1'
#
loop_
_entity.id
_entity.type
_entity.pdbx_description
1 polymer ?
#
loop_
_entity_poly.entity_id
_entity_poly.type
_entity_poly.pdbx_seq_one_letter_code
_entity_poly.pdbx_strand_id
1 'polypeptide(L)'
;MPVISNSTYKAPFLLGNNHLQTILPTLFRKVKGIRYLRERIDTPDGDFIDLDISPVEAHRAVILSHGLEGKSGRAYMKGMAKAFNRRGWDAVSFNFRGCSGEMNRTSATYHSGRTEDLHTVVQYLINIKNYKTVTLVGFSLGANLTLKYAGEMGGTIPAEVKCAVGISSPCDLISSAVEIHKMKNIIYSKRFLSTLVEKMKKKEHLHPAGISRDYKSIRTLKDFDDKFTAPLNGFIDAMDYWGRCSSARYIAGTAIPVLILNSKDDPILGEECFPYETAASSEKLFLEVPEKGGHMGFITFNKNGEYWHETRTVEFIEQHL
;
A
#
# COMPACT_ATOMS: atom_id res chain seq x y z
N MET A 1 3.93 0.02 25.14
CA MET A 1 3.32 1.30 24.72
C MET A 1 3.17 1.30 23.21
N PRO A 2 2.20 2.04 22.65
CA PRO A 2 1.85 2.00 21.22
C PRO A 2 3.01 2.41 20.32
N VAL A 3 3.89 3.32 20.78
CA VAL A 3 5.21 3.53 20.17
C VAL A 3 6.16 2.41 20.62
N ILE A 4 6.54 1.55 19.68
CA ILE A 4 7.44 0.42 19.89
C ILE A 4 8.87 0.91 19.71
N SER A 5 9.52 1.27 20.83
CA SER A 5 10.86 1.84 20.87
C SER A 5 11.97 0.84 20.53
N ASN A 6 11.77 -0.45 20.81
CA ASN A 6 12.74 -1.51 20.56
C ASN A 6 12.18 -2.51 19.54
N SER A 7 12.37 -2.23 18.25
CA SER A 7 12.07 -3.22 17.21
C SER A 7 13.00 -4.43 17.31
N THR A 8 12.45 -5.62 17.09
CA THR A 8 13.24 -6.87 17.00
C THR A 8 13.96 -7.02 15.66
N TYR A 9 13.70 -6.14 14.69
CA TYR A 9 14.34 -6.19 13.38
C TYR A 9 15.82 -5.83 13.47
N LYS A 10 16.66 -6.69 12.86
CA LYS A 10 18.08 -6.43 12.65
C LYS A 10 18.41 -6.62 11.17
N ALA A 11 18.79 -5.53 10.51
CA ALA A 11 19.21 -5.59 9.11
C ALA A 11 20.46 -6.49 8.96
N PRO A 12 20.51 -7.37 7.93
CA PRO A 12 21.69 -8.19 7.67
C PRO A 12 22.96 -7.32 7.48
N PHE A 13 24.09 -7.74 8.03
CA PHE A 13 25.33 -6.96 8.09
C PHE A 13 25.80 -6.42 6.71
N LEU A 14 25.63 -7.21 5.64
CA LEU A 14 26.00 -6.85 4.27
C LEU A 14 25.00 -5.92 3.56
N LEU A 15 23.86 -5.61 4.20
CA LEU A 15 22.80 -4.76 3.67
C LEU A 15 22.70 -3.45 4.47
N GLY A 16 23.82 -2.84 4.85
CA GLY A 16 23.83 -1.59 5.62
C GLY A 16 23.30 -0.35 4.89
N ASN A 17 23.11 -0.42 3.57
CA ASN A 17 22.67 0.69 2.71
C ASN A 17 21.17 0.60 2.41
N ASN A 18 20.44 1.69 2.67
CA ASN A 18 18.99 1.79 2.51
C ASN A 18 18.48 1.59 1.06
N HIS A 19 19.21 2.06 0.05
CA HIS A 19 18.90 1.82 -1.36
C HIS A 19 19.05 0.34 -1.72
N LEU A 20 20.10 -0.33 -1.23
CA LEU A 20 20.29 -1.77 -1.44
C LEU A 20 19.16 -2.58 -0.78
N GLN A 21 18.78 -2.23 0.45
CA GLN A 21 17.63 -2.84 1.13
C GLN A 21 16.32 -2.63 0.35
N THR A 22 16.15 -1.49 -0.31
CA THR A 22 14.95 -1.17 -1.12
C THR A 22 14.96 -1.89 -2.47
N ILE A 23 16.11 -1.95 -3.14
CA ILE A 23 16.23 -2.43 -4.52
C ILE A 23 16.39 -3.95 -4.58
N LEU A 24 17.24 -4.55 -3.74
CA LEU A 24 17.60 -5.97 -3.88
C LEU A 24 16.42 -6.92 -3.72
N PRO A 25 15.54 -6.80 -2.71
CA PRO A 25 14.35 -7.64 -2.60
C PRO A 25 13.42 -7.49 -3.80
N THR A 26 13.26 -6.26 -4.27
CA THR A 26 12.39 -5.93 -5.39
C THR A 26 12.84 -6.62 -6.67
N LEU A 27 14.16 -6.74 -6.88
CA LEU A 27 14.74 -7.33 -8.10
C LEU A 27 15.01 -8.83 -8.00
N PHE A 28 15.45 -9.33 -6.84
CA PHE A 28 16.04 -10.67 -6.73
C PHE A 28 15.20 -11.67 -5.93
N ARG A 29 14.26 -11.22 -5.08
CA ARG A 29 13.48 -12.15 -4.26
C ARG A 29 12.53 -12.98 -5.13
N LYS A 30 12.65 -14.30 -5.04
CA LYS A 30 11.73 -15.25 -5.68
C LYS A 30 10.86 -15.93 -4.63
N VAL A 31 9.57 -15.65 -4.66
CA VAL A 31 8.56 -16.36 -3.85
C VAL A 31 7.82 -17.35 -4.76
N LYS A 32 7.90 -18.65 -4.40
CA LYS A 32 7.26 -19.79 -5.08
C LYS A 32 6.12 -20.36 -4.24
N GLY A 33 5.19 -21.06 -4.91
CA GLY A 33 4.10 -21.81 -4.27
C GLY A 33 2.87 -20.97 -3.91
N ILE A 34 2.69 -19.82 -4.57
CA ILE A 34 1.45 -19.05 -4.51
C ILE A 34 0.70 -19.29 -5.82
N ARG A 35 -0.57 -19.66 -5.70
CA ARG A 35 -1.51 -19.79 -6.81
C ARG A 35 -2.60 -18.77 -6.61
N TYR A 36 -2.82 -17.91 -7.60
CA TYR A 36 -3.92 -16.95 -7.58
C TYR A 36 -5.08 -17.44 -8.44
N LEU A 37 -6.29 -17.25 -7.93
CA LEU A 37 -7.54 -17.29 -8.67
C LEU A 37 -8.00 -15.85 -8.83
N ARG A 38 -8.19 -15.40 -10.07
CA ARG A 38 -8.64 -14.04 -10.34
C ARG A 38 -10.16 -13.97 -10.31
N GLU A 39 -10.66 -13.01 -9.54
CA GLU A 39 -12.07 -12.59 -9.56
C GLU A 39 -12.14 -11.11 -9.91
N ARG A 40 -13.05 -10.75 -10.81
CA ARG A 40 -13.34 -9.34 -11.13
C ARG A 40 -14.60 -8.93 -10.39
N ILE A 41 -14.56 -7.77 -9.75
CA ILE A 41 -15.73 -7.13 -9.15
C ILE A 41 -15.97 -5.79 -9.83
N ASP A 42 -17.24 -5.43 -10.04
CA ASP A 42 -17.61 -4.11 -10.54
C ASP A 42 -17.61 -3.11 -9.38
N THR A 43 -17.25 -1.86 -9.69
CA THR A 43 -17.27 -0.75 -8.73
C THR A 43 -18.52 0.13 -8.93
N PRO A 44 -18.98 0.86 -7.90
CA PRO A 44 -20.19 1.69 -8.00
C PRO A 44 -20.16 2.76 -9.11
N ASP A 45 -18.97 3.21 -9.51
CA ASP A 45 -18.76 4.17 -10.60
C ASP A 45 -18.73 3.53 -12.00
N GLY A 46 -19.15 2.27 -12.13
CA GLY A 46 -19.22 1.55 -13.40
C GLY A 46 -17.89 0.99 -13.90
N ASP A 47 -16.85 1.02 -13.07
CA ASP A 47 -15.54 0.47 -13.35
C ASP A 47 -15.39 -0.96 -12.81
N PHE A 48 -14.16 -1.48 -12.72
CA PHE A 48 -13.88 -2.77 -12.11
C PHE A 48 -12.59 -2.81 -11.27
N ILE A 49 -12.53 -3.79 -10.39
CA ILE A 49 -11.34 -4.18 -9.62
C ILE A 49 -11.08 -5.67 -9.82
N ASP A 50 -9.83 -6.04 -10.09
CA ASP A 50 -9.41 -7.44 -10.15
C ASP A 50 -8.75 -7.87 -8.84
N LEU A 51 -9.33 -8.86 -8.19
CA LEU A 51 -8.82 -9.53 -7.01
C LEU A 51 -8.07 -10.79 -7.40
N ASP A 52 -6.83 -10.92 -6.95
CA ASP A 52 -6.08 -12.18 -7.08
C ASP A 52 -6.06 -12.88 -5.71
N ILE A 53 -6.87 -13.93 -5.59
CA ILE A 53 -7.12 -14.67 -4.35
C ILE A 53 -6.20 -15.89 -4.28
N SER A 54 -5.44 -16.04 -3.20
CA SER A 54 -4.66 -17.23 -2.89
C SER A 54 -5.36 -17.98 -1.75
N PRO A 55 -6.30 -18.89 -2.05
CA PRO A 55 -7.11 -19.52 -1.03
C PRO A 55 -6.35 -20.61 -0.26
N VAL A 56 -6.72 -20.79 1.00
CA VAL A 56 -6.47 -21.99 1.82
C VAL A 56 -7.77 -22.51 2.43
N GLU A 57 -8.92 -22.08 1.89
CA GLU A 57 -10.27 -22.44 2.31
C GLU A 57 -10.58 -22.00 3.75
N ALA A 58 -10.07 -20.82 4.14
CA ALA A 58 -10.30 -20.24 5.46
C ALA A 58 -11.56 -19.37 5.53
N HIS A 59 -12.09 -19.18 6.74
CA HIS A 59 -13.17 -18.20 7.01
C HIS A 59 -12.65 -16.79 7.33
N ARG A 60 -11.34 -16.58 7.18
CA ARG A 60 -10.65 -15.33 7.47
C ARG A 60 -9.78 -14.91 6.29
N ALA A 61 -9.82 -13.62 5.94
CA ALA A 61 -9.10 -13.07 4.80
C ALA A 61 -8.21 -11.90 5.18
N VAL A 62 -7.05 -11.81 4.53
CA VAL A 62 -6.25 -10.59 4.49
C VAL A 62 -6.41 -9.91 3.13
N ILE A 63 -6.72 -8.62 3.13
CA ILE A 63 -6.67 -7.78 1.92
C ILE A 63 -5.26 -7.18 1.82
N LEU A 64 -4.58 -7.43 0.71
CA LEU A 64 -3.26 -6.89 0.42
C LEU A 64 -3.34 -5.75 -0.60
N SER A 65 -2.94 -4.55 -0.19
CA SER A 65 -2.86 -3.33 -1.01
C SER A 65 -1.44 -3.05 -1.44
N HIS A 66 -1.16 -3.11 -2.76
CA HIS A 66 0.20 -2.96 -3.27
C HIS A 66 0.69 -1.50 -3.32
N GLY A 67 2.00 -1.29 -3.47
CA GLY A 67 2.58 0.04 -3.66
C GLY A 67 2.35 0.63 -5.06
N LEU A 68 2.89 1.83 -5.30
CA LEU A 68 2.78 2.53 -6.58
C LEU A 68 3.25 1.64 -7.75
N GLU A 69 2.43 1.52 -8.80
CA GLU A 69 2.72 0.71 -10.00
C GLU A 69 3.03 -0.78 -9.68
N GLY A 70 2.46 -1.27 -8.57
CA GLY A 70 2.51 -2.64 -8.10
C GLY A 70 1.47 -3.55 -8.74
N LYS A 71 1.41 -4.80 -8.25
CA LYS A 71 0.39 -5.83 -8.54
C LYS A 71 0.63 -7.06 -7.67
N SER A 72 -0.36 -7.96 -7.58
CA SER A 72 -0.32 -9.23 -6.82
C SER A 72 0.94 -10.09 -7.07
N GLY A 73 1.50 -10.06 -8.28
CA GLY A 73 2.66 -10.84 -8.68
C GLY A 73 4.01 -10.36 -8.13
N ARG A 74 4.07 -9.19 -7.48
CA ARG A 74 5.32 -8.66 -6.88
C ARG A 74 5.79 -9.56 -5.74
N ALA A 75 7.10 -9.62 -5.51
CA ALA A 75 7.69 -10.54 -4.55
C ALA A 75 7.23 -10.27 -3.10
N TYR A 76 7.11 -8.99 -2.71
CA TYR A 76 6.60 -8.62 -1.38
C TYR A 76 5.12 -9.00 -1.19
N MET A 77 4.28 -8.81 -2.22
CA MET A 77 2.87 -9.22 -2.20
C MET A 77 2.74 -10.73 -2.02
N LYS A 78 3.46 -11.51 -2.84
CA LYS A 78 3.45 -12.98 -2.73
C LYS A 78 4.04 -13.48 -1.41
N GLY A 79 5.07 -12.81 -0.89
CA GLY A 79 5.70 -13.16 0.37
C GLY A 79 4.74 -13.00 1.54
N MET A 80 4.06 -11.85 1.60
CA MET A 80 3.02 -11.59 2.60
C MET A 80 1.83 -12.56 2.45
N ALA A 81 1.32 -12.75 1.23
CA ALA A 81 0.27 -13.74 0.97
C ALA A 81 0.67 -15.12 1.49
N LYS A 82 1.91 -15.55 1.25
CA LYS A 82 2.42 -16.84 1.74
C LYS A 82 2.48 -16.91 3.27
N ALA A 83 2.88 -15.83 3.93
CA ALA A 83 2.96 -15.77 5.38
C ALA A 83 1.56 -15.92 6.03
N PHE A 84 0.54 -15.32 5.43
CA PHE A 84 -0.86 -15.46 5.84
C PHE A 84 -1.44 -16.84 5.52
N ASN A 85 -1.24 -17.35 4.30
CA ASN A 85 -1.69 -18.70 3.91
C ASN A 85 -1.15 -19.78 4.85
N ARG A 86 0.13 -19.68 5.25
CA ARG A 86 0.76 -20.59 6.23
C ARG A 86 0.09 -20.58 7.60
N ARG A 87 -0.60 -19.48 7.92
CA ARG A 87 -1.31 -19.28 9.17
C ARG A 87 -2.82 -19.39 8.96
N GLY A 88 -3.29 -20.04 7.90
CA GLY A 88 -4.71 -20.33 7.72
C GLY A 88 -5.56 -19.09 7.42
N TRP A 89 -5.04 -18.17 6.62
CA TRP A 89 -5.78 -17.03 6.06
C TRP A 89 -5.80 -17.10 4.55
N ASP A 90 -6.95 -16.77 3.95
CA ASP A 90 -7.02 -16.51 2.52
C ASP A 90 -6.40 -15.14 2.22
N ALA A 91 -5.45 -15.09 1.29
CA ALA A 91 -4.83 -13.83 0.89
C ALA A 91 -5.50 -13.27 -0.37
N VAL A 92 -6.12 -12.10 -0.24
CA VAL A 92 -6.80 -11.40 -1.32
C VAL A 92 -5.96 -10.21 -1.76
N SER A 93 -5.24 -10.35 -2.88
CA SER A 93 -4.47 -9.23 -3.44
C SER A 93 -5.37 -8.33 -4.27
N PHE A 94 -5.61 -7.13 -3.76
CA PHE A 94 -6.36 -6.08 -4.44
C PHE A 94 -5.45 -5.40 -5.48
N ASN A 95 -5.70 -5.63 -6.77
CA ASN A 95 -5.00 -4.91 -7.83
C ASN A 95 -5.70 -3.58 -8.10
N PHE A 96 -4.97 -2.49 -7.94
CA PHE A 96 -5.48 -1.16 -8.21
C PHE A 96 -5.82 -0.99 -9.70
N ARG A 97 -6.65 0.01 -9.99
CA ARG A 97 -7.07 0.33 -11.35
C ARG A 97 -5.88 0.43 -12.32
N GLY A 98 -5.90 -0.33 -13.39
CA GLY A 98 -4.87 -0.36 -14.44
C GLY A 98 -3.61 -1.14 -14.06
N CYS A 99 -3.61 -1.88 -12.94
CA CYS A 99 -2.46 -2.66 -12.47
C CYS A 99 -2.61 -4.16 -12.67
N SER A 100 -3.83 -4.66 -12.95
CA SER A 100 -4.10 -6.09 -13.11
C SER A 100 -3.66 -6.68 -14.45
N GLY A 101 -3.32 -5.82 -15.43
CA GLY A 101 -2.99 -6.19 -16.81
C GLY A 101 -4.03 -5.71 -17.83
N GLU A 102 -5.19 -5.25 -17.36
CA GLU A 102 -6.24 -4.64 -18.17
C GLU A 102 -6.45 -3.19 -17.73
N MET A 103 -6.74 -2.30 -18.69
CA MET A 103 -7.09 -0.93 -18.39
C MET A 103 -8.56 -0.83 -18.00
N ASN A 104 -8.80 -0.05 -16.96
CA ASN A 104 -10.13 0.25 -16.44
C ASN A 104 -11.03 0.97 -17.44
N ARG A 105 -12.35 0.82 -17.24
CA ARG A 105 -13.41 1.31 -18.12
C ARG A 105 -13.59 2.83 -18.04
N THR A 106 -13.29 3.43 -16.89
CA THR A 106 -13.44 4.87 -16.67
C THR A 106 -12.09 5.57 -16.83
N SER A 107 -12.09 6.88 -17.06
CA SER A 107 -10.86 7.68 -17.12
C SER A 107 -10.16 7.81 -15.75
N ALA A 108 -10.91 7.69 -14.65
CA ALA A 108 -10.41 7.87 -13.28
C ALA A 108 -9.29 6.88 -12.93
N THR A 109 -8.22 7.36 -12.30
CA THR A 109 -7.02 6.53 -11.99
C THR A 109 -7.07 6.04 -10.55
N TYR A 110 -6.30 4.99 -10.23
CA TYR A 110 -5.99 4.75 -8.82
C TYR A 110 -5.12 5.91 -8.28
N HIS A 111 -5.18 6.15 -6.97
CA HIS A 111 -4.34 7.12 -6.27
C HIS A 111 -4.24 6.73 -4.79
N SER A 112 -3.39 7.43 -4.03
CA SER A 112 -3.06 7.11 -2.63
C SER A 112 -4.24 7.18 -1.65
N GLY A 113 -5.37 7.75 -2.07
CA GLY A 113 -6.52 7.99 -1.19
C GLY A 113 -7.85 7.49 -1.74
N ARG A 114 -7.83 6.59 -2.73
CA ARG A 114 -9.02 6.00 -3.35
C ARG A 114 -9.67 4.93 -2.45
N THR A 115 -10.07 5.33 -1.25
CA THR A 115 -10.55 4.46 -0.17
C THR A 115 -11.89 3.80 -0.49
N GLU A 116 -12.67 4.38 -1.40
CA GLU A 116 -13.90 3.81 -1.94
C GLU A 116 -13.68 2.49 -2.69
N ASP A 117 -12.54 2.35 -3.39
CA ASP A 117 -12.19 1.09 -4.06
C ASP A 117 -11.89 0.00 -3.01
N LEU A 118 -11.11 0.34 -1.98
CA LEU A 118 -10.82 -0.58 -0.86
C LEU A 118 -12.10 -0.93 -0.10
N HIS A 119 -12.99 0.03 0.13
CA HIS A 119 -14.29 -0.20 0.76
C HIS A 119 -15.13 -1.19 -0.05
N THR A 120 -15.16 -1.04 -1.37
CA THR A 120 -15.86 -1.97 -2.28
C THR A 120 -15.33 -3.40 -2.13
N VAL A 121 -14.00 -3.57 -2.05
CA VAL A 121 -13.38 -4.89 -1.81
C VAL A 121 -13.77 -5.45 -0.44
N VAL A 122 -13.72 -4.64 0.62
CA VAL A 122 -14.12 -5.04 1.98
C VAL A 122 -15.58 -5.53 1.99
N GLN A 123 -16.50 -4.75 1.41
CA GLN A 123 -17.91 -5.11 1.35
C GLN A 123 -18.15 -6.37 0.52
N TYR A 124 -17.44 -6.55 -0.60
CA TYR A 124 -17.52 -7.78 -1.39
C TYR A 124 -17.08 -9.01 -0.59
N LEU A 125 -15.95 -8.91 0.14
CA LEU A 125 -15.47 -10.03 0.94
C LEU A 125 -16.41 -10.39 2.09
N ILE A 126 -17.01 -9.41 2.74
CA ILE A 126 -17.93 -9.65 3.86
C ILE A 126 -19.29 -10.13 3.37
N ASN A 127 -19.92 -9.41 2.44
CA ASN A 127 -21.32 -9.66 2.08
C ASN A 127 -21.50 -10.75 1.02
N ILE A 128 -20.54 -10.88 0.10
CA ILE A 128 -20.64 -11.84 -1.02
C ILE A 128 -19.81 -13.09 -0.74
N LYS A 129 -18.57 -12.93 -0.29
CA LYS A 129 -17.69 -14.07 0.05
C LYS A 129 -17.89 -14.59 1.48
N ASN A 130 -18.68 -13.90 2.30
CA ASN A 130 -19.07 -14.31 3.65
C ASN A 130 -17.88 -14.55 4.62
N TYR A 131 -16.78 -13.81 4.44
CA TYR A 131 -15.66 -13.83 5.40
C TYR A 131 -16.10 -13.26 6.74
N LYS A 132 -15.75 -13.95 7.84
CA LYS A 132 -16.12 -13.54 9.20
C LYS A 132 -15.08 -12.65 9.87
N THR A 133 -13.86 -12.71 9.35
CA THR A 133 -12.73 -11.92 9.83
C THR A 133 -11.95 -11.42 8.63
N VAL A 134 -11.76 -10.11 8.56
CA VAL A 134 -10.98 -9.42 7.53
C VAL A 134 -9.88 -8.61 8.20
N THR A 135 -8.69 -8.60 7.63
CA THR A 135 -7.61 -7.69 8.03
C THR A 135 -7.01 -7.01 6.81
N LEU A 136 -6.44 -5.83 7.01
CA LEU A 136 -5.94 -5.00 5.93
C LEU A 136 -4.43 -4.85 6.03
N VAL A 137 -3.69 -5.12 4.96
CA VAL A 137 -2.24 -4.90 4.93
C VAL A 137 -1.89 -4.12 3.67
N GLY A 138 -1.23 -2.98 3.84
CA GLY A 138 -0.79 -2.14 2.74
C GLY A 138 0.71 -1.93 2.71
N PHE A 139 1.25 -1.73 1.51
CA PHE A 139 2.67 -1.44 1.26
C PHE A 139 2.83 -0.09 0.57
N SER A 140 3.71 0.78 1.07
CA SER A 140 4.01 2.06 0.43
C SER A 140 2.73 2.87 0.15
N LEU A 141 2.45 3.27 -1.10
CA LEU A 141 1.19 3.92 -1.48
C LEU A 141 -0.06 3.16 -0.97
N GLY A 142 -0.06 1.83 -1.06
CA GLY A 142 -1.15 1.00 -0.54
C GLY A 142 -1.24 0.99 0.98
N ALA A 143 -0.13 1.23 1.69
CA ALA A 143 -0.13 1.42 3.14
C ALA A 143 -0.85 2.72 3.50
N ASN A 144 -0.53 3.84 2.84
CA ASN A 144 -1.24 5.10 3.04
C ASN A 144 -2.74 4.93 2.77
N LEU A 145 -3.12 4.27 1.67
CA LEU A 145 -4.52 3.97 1.35
C LEU A 145 -5.21 3.18 2.47
N THR A 146 -4.59 2.09 2.93
CA THR A 146 -5.12 1.22 4.00
C THR A 146 -5.27 1.98 5.31
N LEU A 147 -4.28 2.78 5.69
CA LEU A 147 -4.31 3.59 6.91
C LEU A 147 -5.38 4.68 6.81
N LYS A 148 -5.44 5.41 5.69
CA LYS A 148 -6.47 6.42 5.44
C LYS A 148 -7.87 5.81 5.55
N TYR A 149 -8.11 4.64 4.94
CA TYR A 149 -9.38 3.92 5.06
C TYR A 149 -9.73 3.60 6.52
N ALA A 150 -8.79 3.04 7.29
CA ALA A 150 -9.04 2.70 8.69
C ALA A 150 -9.39 3.93 9.54
N GLY A 151 -8.71 5.05 9.31
CA GLY A 151 -8.96 6.33 9.98
C GLY A 151 -10.26 7.01 9.56
N GLU A 152 -10.56 7.04 8.26
CA GLU A 152 -11.78 7.65 7.70
C GLU A 152 -13.05 6.91 8.12
N MET A 153 -13.02 5.58 8.06
CA MET A 153 -14.16 4.78 8.49
C MET A 153 -14.37 4.92 10.00
N GLY A 154 -13.30 4.99 10.79
CA GLY A 154 -13.37 5.10 12.25
C GLY A 154 -14.38 4.11 12.84
N GLY A 155 -15.33 4.61 13.64
CA GLY A 155 -16.37 3.77 14.25
C GLY A 155 -17.38 3.13 13.30
N THR A 156 -17.38 3.51 12.01
CA THR A 156 -18.25 2.93 10.98
C THR A 156 -17.57 1.81 10.18
N ILE A 157 -16.32 1.48 10.50
CA ILE A 157 -15.63 0.34 9.88
C ILE A 157 -16.41 -0.95 10.17
N PRO A 158 -16.61 -1.85 9.17
CA PRO A 158 -17.35 -3.09 9.41
C PRO A 158 -16.72 -3.92 10.54
N ALA A 159 -17.56 -4.52 11.39
CA ALA A 159 -17.12 -5.22 12.58
C ALA A 159 -16.24 -6.46 12.27
N GLU A 160 -16.34 -7.02 11.07
CA GLU A 160 -15.50 -8.10 10.55
C GLU A 160 -14.06 -7.64 10.31
N VAL A 161 -13.82 -6.35 10.07
CA VAL A 161 -12.47 -5.80 9.90
C VAL A 161 -11.82 -5.63 11.27
N LYS A 162 -10.82 -6.45 11.58
CA LYS A 162 -10.24 -6.51 12.94
C LYS A 162 -8.98 -5.67 13.12
N CYS A 163 -8.13 -5.58 12.11
CA CYS A 163 -6.82 -4.96 12.21
C CYS A 163 -6.37 -4.39 10.86
N ALA A 164 -5.50 -3.39 10.90
CA ALA A 164 -4.78 -2.91 9.73
C ALA A 164 -3.26 -2.77 9.98
N VAL A 165 -2.46 -3.00 8.94
CA VAL A 165 -1.00 -2.82 8.98
C VAL A 165 -0.54 -2.04 7.76
N GLY A 166 0.18 -0.94 7.98
CA GLY A 166 0.84 -0.16 6.93
C GLY A 166 2.34 -0.32 7.01
N ILE A 167 2.98 -0.75 5.91
CA ILE A 167 4.43 -0.99 5.85
C ILE A 167 5.07 0.02 4.90
N SER A 168 6.08 0.73 5.39
CA SER A 168 6.75 1.87 4.74
C SER A 168 5.75 2.87 4.16
N SER A 169 4.78 3.24 5.00
CA SER A 169 3.68 4.11 4.65
C SER A 169 4.12 5.56 4.52
N PRO A 170 3.90 6.22 3.36
CA PRO A 170 4.01 7.66 3.21
C PRO A 170 2.79 8.32 3.87
N CYS A 171 2.73 8.29 5.21
CA CYS A 171 1.62 8.83 6.00
C CYS A 171 1.37 10.31 5.71
N ASP A 172 2.44 11.03 5.36
CA ASP A 172 2.36 12.35 4.75
C ASP A 172 2.91 12.33 3.31
N LEU A 173 2.00 12.53 2.35
CA LEU A 173 2.32 12.46 0.92
C LEU A 173 3.14 13.67 0.45
N ILE A 174 2.99 14.84 1.08
CA ILE A 174 3.74 16.05 0.71
C ILE A 174 5.22 15.87 1.08
N SER A 175 5.48 15.50 2.32
CA SER A 175 6.82 15.23 2.84
C SER A 175 7.50 14.08 2.08
N SER A 176 6.74 13.02 1.76
CA SER A 176 7.24 11.93 0.90
C SER A 176 7.57 12.38 -0.53
N ALA A 177 6.74 13.26 -1.11
CA ALA A 177 7.00 13.84 -2.43
C ALA A 177 8.26 14.71 -2.42
N VAL A 178 8.56 15.41 -1.32
CA VAL A 178 9.82 16.15 -1.16
C VAL A 178 11.01 15.19 -1.14
N GLU A 179 10.95 14.10 -0.35
CA GLU A 179 12.05 13.13 -0.27
C GLU A 179 12.32 12.43 -1.62
N ILE A 180 11.29 11.93 -2.30
CA ILE A 180 11.46 11.16 -3.54
C ILE A 180 12.02 12.00 -4.70
N HIS A 181 11.85 13.32 -4.66
CA HIS A 181 12.40 14.24 -5.65
C HIS A 181 13.86 14.67 -5.37
N LYS A 182 14.44 14.33 -4.21
CA LYS A 182 15.86 14.58 -3.94
C LYS A 182 16.74 13.85 -4.96
N MET A 183 17.87 14.44 -5.31
CA MET A 183 18.79 13.88 -6.33
C MET A 183 19.23 12.44 -6.04
N LYS A 184 19.46 12.10 -4.76
CA LYS A 184 19.79 10.73 -4.31
C LYS A 184 18.71 9.69 -4.67
N ASN A 185 17.48 10.11 -4.87
CA ASN A 185 16.29 9.27 -5.10
C ASN A 185 15.78 9.30 -6.54
N ILE A 186 16.45 10.04 -7.43
CA ILE A 186 15.97 10.30 -8.80
C ILE A 186 15.71 9.04 -9.62
N ILE A 187 16.39 7.93 -9.30
CA ILE A 187 16.17 6.64 -9.96
C ILE A 187 14.75 6.09 -9.70
N TYR A 188 14.20 6.34 -8.50
CA TYR A 188 12.85 5.91 -8.15
C TYR A 188 11.80 6.77 -8.84
N SER A 189 11.92 8.09 -8.73
CA SER A 189 10.96 9.02 -9.34
C SER A 189 10.91 8.86 -10.86
N LYS A 190 12.06 8.76 -11.55
CA LYS A 190 12.11 8.50 -12.99
C LYS A 190 11.44 7.19 -13.38
N ARG A 191 11.68 6.12 -12.62
CA ARG A 191 11.08 4.80 -12.91
C ARG A 191 9.56 4.86 -12.80
N PHE A 192 9.02 5.40 -11.70
CA PHE A 192 7.59 5.52 -11.50
C PHE A 192 6.94 6.44 -12.54
N LEU A 193 7.55 7.60 -12.81
CA LEU A 193 7.05 8.54 -13.80
C LEU A 193 6.93 7.91 -15.18
N SER A 194 7.93 7.12 -15.59
CA SER A 194 7.94 6.44 -16.89
C SER A 194 6.74 5.48 -17.04
N THR A 195 6.49 4.63 -16.04
CA THR A 195 5.40 3.64 -16.12
C THR A 195 4.02 4.31 -16.02
N LEU A 196 3.89 5.34 -15.19
CA LEU A 196 2.68 6.16 -15.09
C LEU A 196 2.35 6.87 -16.40
N VAL A 197 3.35 7.48 -17.07
CA VAL A 197 3.16 8.11 -18.38
C VAL A 197 2.75 7.08 -19.43
N GLU A 198 3.37 5.90 -19.46
CA GLU A 198 2.97 4.82 -20.38
C GLU A 198 1.52 4.38 -20.14
N LYS A 199 1.10 4.25 -18.87
CA LYS A 199 -0.28 3.92 -18.50
C LYS A 199 -1.25 5.00 -18.97
N MET A 200 -0.90 6.27 -18.82
CA MET A 200 -1.75 7.37 -19.28
C MET A 200 -1.88 7.43 -20.80
N LYS A 201 -0.84 7.07 -21.57
CA LYS A 201 -0.94 6.94 -23.04
C LYS A 201 -1.92 5.85 -23.47
N LYS A 202 -1.91 4.70 -22.78
CA LYS A 202 -2.90 3.62 -23.02
C LYS A 202 -4.31 4.10 -22.69
N LYS A 203 -4.45 4.83 -21.58
CA LYS A 203 -5.74 5.35 -21.14
C LYS A 203 -6.30 6.44 -22.05
N GLU A 204 -5.42 7.30 -22.57
CA GLU A 204 -5.76 8.32 -23.56
C GLU A 204 -6.37 7.73 -24.84
N HIS A 205 -5.87 6.57 -25.30
CA HIS A 205 -6.49 5.86 -26.43
C HIS A 205 -7.94 5.42 -26.17
N LEU A 206 -8.25 5.06 -24.91
CA LEU A 206 -9.60 4.65 -24.51
C LEU A 206 -10.52 5.85 -24.20
N HIS A 207 -9.93 6.98 -23.77
CA HIS A 207 -10.65 8.19 -23.36
C HIS A 207 -10.04 9.46 -23.99
N PRO A 208 -10.10 9.61 -25.33
CA PRO A 208 -9.36 10.65 -26.04
C PRO A 208 -9.87 12.08 -25.74
N ALA A 209 -11.13 12.23 -25.36
CA ALA A 209 -11.73 13.54 -25.06
C ALA A 209 -11.42 14.04 -23.64
N GLY A 210 -11.00 13.17 -22.73
CA GLY A 210 -10.86 13.49 -21.29
C GLY A 210 -9.45 13.47 -20.74
N ILE A 211 -8.43 13.17 -21.57
CA ILE A 211 -7.05 13.00 -21.13
C ILE A 211 -6.12 13.87 -21.98
N SER A 212 -5.31 14.69 -21.31
CA SER A 212 -4.32 15.54 -21.96
C SER A 212 -3.28 14.72 -22.73
N ARG A 213 -2.97 15.17 -23.95
CA ARG A 213 -1.90 14.61 -24.81
C ARG A 213 -0.53 15.25 -24.59
N ASP A 214 -0.47 16.28 -23.76
CA ASP A 214 0.79 16.95 -23.44
C ASP A 214 1.60 16.15 -22.41
N TYR A 215 2.24 15.09 -22.88
CA TYR A 215 3.23 14.32 -22.10
C TYR A 215 4.59 15.01 -22.05
N LYS A 216 4.83 15.99 -22.93
CA LYS A 216 6.11 16.69 -23.04
C LYS A 216 6.30 17.70 -21.92
N SER A 217 5.28 18.14 -21.19
CA SER A 217 5.45 18.98 -20.00
C SER A 217 5.80 18.21 -18.73
N ILE A 218 5.62 16.89 -18.72
CA ILE A 218 5.76 16.07 -17.52
C ILE A 218 7.25 15.76 -17.26
N ARG A 219 7.78 16.24 -16.13
CA ARG A 219 9.18 16.04 -15.71
C ARG A 219 9.31 15.41 -14.34
N THR A 220 8.31 15.61 -13.48
CA THR A 220 8.28 15.16 -12.09
C THR A 220 6.98 14.40 -11.80
N LEU A 221 6.93 13.72 -10.64
CA LEU A 221 5.69 13.13 -10.16
C LEU A 221 4.64 14.21 -9.84
N LYS A 222 5.08 15.40 -9.41
CA LYS A 222 4.18 16.54 -9.23
C LYS A 222 3.50 16.94 -10.54
N ASP A 223 4.26 17.08 -11.63
CA ASP A 223 3.69 17.44 -12.93
C ASP A 223 2.70 16.38 -13.41
N PHE A 224 3.01 15.10 -13.17
CA PHE A 224 2.08 14.01 -13.47
C PHE A 224 0.79 14.12 -12.65
N ASP A 225 0.91 14.37 -11.35
CA ASP A 225 -0.24 14.49 -10.46
C ASP A 225 -1.07 15.73 -10.79
N ASP A 226 -0.47 16.89 -11.05
CA ASP A 226 -1.16 18.11 -11.50
C ASP A 226 -1.91 17.88 -12.82
N LYS A 227 -1.29 17.16 -13.76
CA LYS A 227 -1.82 16.98 -15.11
C LYS A 227 -2.88 15.89 -15.21
N PHE A 228 -2.76 14.83 -14.41
CA PHE A 228 -3.57 13.62 -14.55
C PHE A 228 -4.24 13.22 -13.24
N THR A 229 -3.47 12.90 -12.19
CA THR A 229 -4.05 12.34 -10.96
C THR A 229 -5.08 13.28 -10.34
N ALA A 230 -4.77 14.56 -10.24
CA ALA A 230 -5.66 15.54 -9.64
C ALA A 230 -6.96 15.74 -10.44
N PRO A 231 -6.91 16.19 -11.71
CA PRO A 231 -8.12 16.49 -12.47
C PRO A 231 -8.97 15.25 -12.78
N LEU A 232 -8.37 14.07 -12.98
CA LEU A 232 -9.13 12.84 -13.26
C LEU A 232 -9.85 12.26 -12.03
N ASN A 233 -9.56 12.77 -10.84
CA ASN A 233 -10.14 12.30 -9.58
C ASN A 233 -10.76 13.43 -8.74
N GLY A 234 -10.99 14.60 -9.35
CA GLY A 234 -11.70 15.71 -8.69
C GLY A 234 -10.89 16.46 -7.63
N PHE A 235 -9.57 16.42 -7.71
CA PHE A 235 -8.70 17.31 -6.93
C PHE A 235 -8.36 18.57 -7.72
N ILE A 236 -8.04 19.64 -7.00
CA ILE A 236 -7.67 20.93 -7.62
C ILE A 236 -6.31 20.80 -8.33
N ASP A 237 -5.32 20.26 -7.63
CA ASP A 237 -3.94 20.08 -8.10
C ASP A 237 -3.24 18.98 -7.27
N ALA A 238 -1.94 18.76 -7.50
CA ALA A 238 -1.15 17.78 -6.76
C ALA A 238 -1.07 18.07 -5.26
N MET A 239 -1.05 19.34 -4.84
CA MET A 239 -0.98 19.71 -3.42
C MET A 239 -2.30 19.44 -2.70
N ASP A 240 -3.44 19.74 -3.34
CA ASP A 240 -4.77 19.36 -2.84
C ASP A 240 -4.90 17.84 -2.75
N TYR A 241 -4.48 17.12 -3.79
CA TYR A 241 -4.46 15.66 -3.81
C TYR A 241 -3.63 15.09 -2.66
N TRP A 242 -2.36 15.47 -2.53
CA TRP A 242 -1.48 14.97 -1.47
C TRP A 242 -2.02 15.35 -0.09
N GLY A 243 -2.45 16.60 0.08
CA GLY A 243 -3.00 17.12 1.31
C GLY A 243 -4.26 16.38 1.76
N ARG A 244 -5.18 16.04 0.85
CA ARG A 244 -6.42 15.29 1.18
C ARG A 244 -6.20 13.79 1.28
N CYS A 245 -5.13 13.25 0.71
CA CYS A 245 -4.87 11.82 0.69
C CYS A 245 -3.84 11.34 1.72
N SER A 246 -3.12 12.23 2.42
CA SER A 246 -2.23 11.85 3.53
C SER A 246 -2.99 11.14 4.66
N SER A 247 -2.63 9.89 4.97
CA SER A 247 -3.29 9.11 6.02
C SER A 247 -3.08 9.69 7.43
N ALA A 248 -1.99 10.44 7.65
CA ALA A 248 -1.70 11.10 8.93
C ALA A 248 -2.86 11.98 9.42
N ARG A 249 -3.66 12.54 8.51
CA ARG A 249 -4.82 13.37 8.83
C ARG A 249 -6.01 12.60 9.41
N TYR A 250 -6.07 11.31 9.17
CA TYR A 250 -7.23 10.47 9.47
C TYR A 250 -6.91 9.43 10.53
N ILE A 251 -5.66 8.99 10.64
CA ILE A 251 -5.30 7.77 11.38
C ILE A 251 -5.55 7.86 12.89
N ALA A 252 -5.65 9.08 13.45
CA ALA A 252 -6.08 9.30 14.82
C ALA A 252 -7.49 8.75 15.10
N GLY A 253 -8.36 8.71 14.09
CA GLY A 253 -9.75 8.26 14.18
C GLY A 253 -9.96 6.75 14.09
N THR A 254 -8.90 5.94 13.96
CA THR A 254 -9.04 4.48 13.80
C THR A 254 -9.79 3.84 14.97
N ALA A 255 -10.81 3.03 14.67
CA ALA A 255 -11.55 2.26 15.67
C ALA A 255 -10.99 0.86 15.91
N ILE A 256 -10.03 0.42 15.09
CA ILE A 256 -9.38 -0.89 15.17
C ILE A 256 -7.88 -0.75 15.45
N PRO A 257 -7.21 -1.79 15.98
CA PRO A 257 -5.76 -1.82 16.08
C PRO A 257 -5.07 -1.65 14.72
N VAL A 258 -4.11 -0.74 14.67
CA VAL A 258 -3.33 -0.38 13.49
C VAL A 258 -1.84 -0.43 13.82
N LEU A 259 -1.05 -1.11 12.98
CA LEU A 259 0.41 -1.03 13.05
C LEU A 259 0.97 -0.24 11.86
N ILE A 260 1.76 0.78 12.14
CA ILE A 260 2.61 1.47 11.17
C ILE A 260 4.04 0.96 11.37
N LEU A 261 4.60 0.35 10.33
CA LEU A 261 5.98 -0.14 10.30
C LEU A 261 6.79 0.64 9.27
N ASN A 262 7.50 1.67 9.71
CA ASN A 262 8.32 2.55 8.87
C ASN A 262 9.77 2.50 9.33
N SER A 263 10.76 2.35 8.45
CA SER A 263 12.15 2.43 8.88
C SER A 263 12.64 3.87 8.90
N LYS A 264 13.54 4.18 9.83
CA LYS A 264 14.12 5.52 9.96
C LYS A 264 15.04 5.91 8.79
N ASP A 265 15.66 4.91 8.16
CA ASP A 265 16.55 5.09 7.01
C ASP A 265 15.84 5.04 5.65
N ASP A 266 14.50 5.03 5.63
CA ASP A 266 13.70 4.94 4.42
C ASP A 266 14.01 6.11 3.46
N PRO A 267 14.45 5.84 2.21
CA PRO A 267 14.81 6.90 1.28
C PRO A 267 13.60 7.70 0.73
N ILE A 268 12.37 7.23 0.94
CA ILE A 268 11.16 7.82 0.34
C ILE A 268 10.29 8.55 1.38
N LEU A 269 10.43 8.22 2.67
CA LEU A 269 9.61 8.80 3.73
C LEU A 269 10.29 10.04 4.33
N GLY A 270 9.56 11.15 4.37
CA GLY A 270 9.99 12.35 5.09
C GLY A 270 9.62 12.30 6.58
N GLU A 271 10.11 13.27 7.36
CA GLU A 271 9.94 13.31 8.83
C GLU A 271 8.46 13.27 9.27
N GLU A 272 7.58 13.90 8.49
CA GLU A 272 6.13 13.93 8.76
C GLU A 272 5.44 12.56 8.57
N CYS A 273 6.14 11.56 8.03
CA CYS A 273 5.59 10.20 7.86
C CYS A 273 5.63 9.37 9.15
N PHE A 274 6.18 9.90 10.24
CA PHE A 274 6.32 9.22 11.52
C PHE A 274 5.42 9.88 12.58
N PRO A 275 4.15 9.47 12.71
CA PRO A 275 3.16 10.12 13.56
C PRO A 275 3.35 9.74 15.04
N TYR A 276 4.51 10.10 15.61
CA TYR A 276 4.90 9.75 16.98
C TYR A 276 3.90 10.27 18.02
N GLU A 277 3.47 11.53 17.89
CA GLU A 277 2.52 12.14 18.82
C GLU A 277 1.15 11.47 18.75
N THR A 278 0.65 11.19 17.54
CA THR A 278 -0.61 10.49 17.32
C THR A 278 -0.57 9.07 17.89
N ALA A 279 0.53 8.34 17.68
CA ALA A 279 0.68 7.00 18.24
C ALA A 279 0.81 7.02 19.77
N ALA A 280 1.56 7.97 20.34
CA ALA A 280 1.71 8.10 21.79
C ALA A 280 0.39 8.38 22.53
N SER A 281 -0.57 9.00 21.85
CA SER A 281 -1.88 9.40 22.38
C SER A 281 -3.02 8.41 22.09
N SER A 282 -2.73 7.26 21.46
CA SER A 282 -3.75 6.30 21.04
C SER A 282 -3.48 4.89 21.54
N GLU A 283 -4.50 4.22 22.06
CA GLU A 283 -4.40 2.81 22.47
C GLU A 283 -4.45 1.83 21.29
N LYS A 284 -4.84 2.32 20.11
CA LYS A 284 -5.07 1.49 18.91
C LYS A 284 -4.04 1.74 17.81
N LEU A 285 -3.24 2.79 17.90
CA LEU A 285 -2.25 3.14 16.88
C LEU A 285 -0.84 2.78 17.35
N PHE A 286 -0.32 1.70 16.80
CA PHE A 286 1.03 1.23 17.06
C PHE A 286 1.99 1.74 16.00
N LEU A 287 3.13 2.28 16.42
CA LEU A 287 4.18 2.77 15.54
C LEU A 287 5.49 2.03 15.88
N GLU A 288 6.02 1.29 14.93
CA GLU A 288 7.30 0.61 15.03
C GLU A 288 8.29 1.20 14.04
N VAL A 289 9.40 1.74 14.55
CA VAL A 289 10.40 2.45 13.74
C VAL A 289 11.79 1.83 13.89
N PRO A 290 12.10 0.75 13.14
CA PRO A 290 13.44 0.20 13.13
C PRO A 290 14.46 1.21 12.55
N GLU A 291 15.66 1.26 13.12
CA GLU A 291 16.74 2.16 12.65
C GLU A 291 17.14 1.89 11.19
N LYS A 292 16.98 0.64 10.73
CA LYS A 292 17.27 0.23 9.35
C LYS A 292 16.10 -0.58 8.80
N GLY A 293 15.85 -0.47 7.51
CA GLY A 293 14.82 -1.23 6.81
C GLY A 293 14.63 -0.79 5.36
N GLY A 294 15.10 0.40 4.97
CA GLY A 294 14.79 1.00 3.68
C GLY A 294 13.28 1.06 3.38
N HIS A 295 12.91 1.29 2.12
CA HIS A 295 11.50 1.49 1.77
C HIS A 295 10.65 0.22 1.72
N MET A 296 11.25 -0.98 1.73
CA MET A 296 10.56 -2.29 1.79
C MET A 296 11.55 -3.42 2.15
N GLY A 297 12.65 -3.09 2.80
CA GLY A 297 13.83 -3.93 2.88
C GLY A 297 13.98 -4.70 4.17
N PHE A 298 12.92 -4.85 4.98
CA PHE A 298 12.85 -5.63 6.22
C PHE A 298 13.13 -7.13 6.02
N ILE A 299 14.33 -7.46 5.54
CA ILE A 299 14.78 -8.77 5.04
C ILE A 299 15.29 -9.60 6.20
N THR A 300 14.93 -10.87 6.20
CA THR A 300 15.60 -11.86 7.06
C THR A 300 15.86 -13.12 6.25
N PHE A 301 17.07 -13.64 6.38
CA PHE A 301 17.44 -14.91 5.78
C PHE A 301 17.13 -16.02 6.78
N ASN A 302 16.06 -16.76 6.52
CA ASN A 302 15.71 -17.96 7.29
C ASN A 302 15.32 -19.10 6.35
N LYS A 303 15.29 -20.32 6.89
CA LYS A 303 14.97 -21.55 6.14
C LYS A 303 13.56 -21.51 5.53
N ASN A 304 12.65 -20.74 6.10
CA ASN A 304 11.26 -20.66 5.67
C ASN A 304 11.04 -19.64 4.52
N GLY A 305 12.06 -18.84 4.19
CA GLY A 305 12.02 -17.82 3.13
C GLY A 305 11.10 -16.63 3.43
N GLU A 306 10.67 -16.49 4.68
CA GLU A 306 9.78 -15.44 5.17
C GLU A 306 10.62 -14.26 5.67
N TYR A 307 10.25 -13.04 5.32
CA TYR A 307 10.94 -11.84 5.78
C TYR A 307 10.37 -11.37 7.12
N TRP A 308 11.15 -10.61 7.88
CA TRP A 308 10.76 -10.23 9.24
C TRP A 308 9.43 -9.47 9.30
N HIS A 309 9.22 -8.51 8.38
CA HIS A 309 7.97 -7.76 8.34
C HIS A 309 6.75 -8.64 8.04
N GLU A 310 6.92 -9.75 7.35
CA GLU A 310 5.84 -10.70 7.06
C GLU A 310 5.44 -11.44 8.33
N THR A 311 6.43 -11.99 9.04
CA THR A 311 6.21 -12.61 10.36
C THR A 311 5.58 -11.62 11.33
N ARG A 312 6.18 -10.43 11.47
CA ARG A 312 5.76 -9.39 12.41
C ARG A 312 4.33 -8.91 12.14
N THR A 313 3.96 -8.78 10.87
CA THR A 313 2.61 -8.37 10.46
C THR A 313 1.58 -9.39 10.92
N VAL A 314 1.82 -10.69 10.69
CA VAL A 314 0.85 -11.70 11.12
C VAL A 314 0.82 -11.84 12.64
N GLU A 315 1.97 -11.75 13.32
CA GLU A 315 2.02 -11.74 14.79
C GLU A 315 1.22 -10.58 15.38
N PHE A 316 1.35 -9.37 14.83
CA PHE A 316 0.56 -8.23 15.27
C PHE A 316 -0.94 -8.49 15.12
N ILE A 317 -1.36 -9.03 13.98
CA ILE A 317 -2.77 -9.32 13.71
C ILE A 317 -3.30 -10.39 14.66
N GLU A 318 -2.63 -11.54 14.81
CA GLU A 318 -3.08 -12.64 15.67
C GLU A 318 -3.14 -12.23 17.16
N GLN A 319 -2.34 -11.25 17.59
CA GLN A 319 -2.41 -10.70 18.96
C GLN A 319 -3.66 -9.84 19.22
N HIS A 320 -4.37 -9.41 18.17
CA HIS A 320 -5.46 -8.43 18.23
C HIS A 320 -6.76 -8.93 17.56
N LEU A 321 -6.85 -10.22 17.25
CA LEU A 321 -8.12 -10.88 16.86
C LEU A 321 -8.98 -11.18 18.07
#